data_AF-A0A0B7I821-F1
#
_entry.id   AF-A0A0B7I821-F1
#
_cell.length_a   1.000
_cell.length_b   1.000
_cell.length_c   1.000
_cell.angle_alpha   90.00
_cell.angle_beta   90.00
_cell.angle_gamma   90.00
#
_symmetry.space_group_name_H-M   'P 1'
#
loop_
_entity.id
_entity.type
_entity.pdbx_description
1 polymer ?
#
loop_
_entity_poly.entity_id
_entity_poly.type
_entity_poly.pdbx_seq_one_letter_code
_entity_poly.pdbx_strand_id
1 'polypeptide(L)'
;MERKIFITPYGICNQSVVPVRSEPSHTAEMCTQLLFGELLQVIEKQESWSLIRILFDGYEGWVSNKQFLEISDKEYRKALKKRIRYAHNLVTKLPVKQLSGSFLQIPKGADFTHNSLLKVGMRNQKPKNIGIIATAMEYLEVPYLWGGRTPFGIDCSGFVQMVYKLNGIALLRDAWQQASQGELISFIEESAPGDLAFLTMKKEKSFT
;
A
#
# COMPACT_ATOMS: atom_id res chain seq x y z
N MET A 1 -27.98 3.26 14.71
CA MET A 1 -26.86 3.99 14.09
C MET A 1 -27.16 4.08 12.60
N GLU A 2 -27.62 5.24 12.13
CA GLU A 2 -28.08 5.43 10.75
C GLU A 2 -26.91 5.25 9.76
N ARG A 3 -27.05 4.32 8.81
CA ARG A 3 -26.11 4.17 7.70
C ARG A 3 -26.24 5.39 6.80
N LYS A 4 -25.28 6.31 6.84
CA LYS A 4 -25.18 7.39 5.84
C LYS A 4 -24.97 6.75 4.47
N ILE A 5 -25.93 6.93 3.57
CA ILE A 5 -25.77 6.57 2.15
C ILE A 5 -24.71 7.53 1.58
N PHE A 6 -23.52 6.99 1.28
CA PHE A 6 -22.44 7.78 0.68
C PHE A 6 -22.77 8.09 -0.78
N ILE A 7 -22.79 9.38 -1.13
CA ILE A 7 -22.93 9.84 -2.52
C ILE A 7 -21.70 9.44 -3.35
N THR A 8 -20.53 9.35 -2.71
CA THR A 8 -19.25 8.94 -3.32
C THR A 8 -18.45 8.07 -2.34
N PRO A 9 -18.58 6.73 -2.40
CA PRO A 9 -17.92 5.84 -1.44
C PRO A 9 -16.44 5.58 -1.75
N TYR A 10 -15.82 6.31 -2.68
CA TYR A 10 -14.46 6.02 -3.14
C TYR A 10 -13.55 7.22 -3.01
N GLY A 11 -12.26 6.95 -2.86
CA GLY A 11 -11.21 7.96 -2.82
C GLY A 11 -9.92 7.50 -3.49
N ILE A 12 -8.98 8.42 -3.57
CA ILE A 12 -7.62 8.18 -4.04
C ILE A 12 -6.62 8.93 -3.16
N CYS A 13 -5.51 8.29 -2.83
CA CYS A 13 -4.43 8.94 -2.09
C CYS A 13 -3.72 9.98 -2.97
N ASN A 14 -3.77 11.26 -2.59
CA ASN A 14 -3.09 12.35 -3.29
C ASN A 14 -1.81 12.81 -2.59
N GLN A 15 -1.47 12.22 -1.45
CA GLN A 15 -0.24 12.47 -0.71
C GLN A 15 0.78 11.35 -0.96
N SER A 16 2.06 11.63 -0.70
CA SER A 16 3.14 10.66 -0.96
C SER A 16 2.96 9.35 -0.19
N VAL A 17 2.77 9.47 1.13
CA VAL A 17 2.55 8.39 2.09
C VAL A 17 1.60 8.90 3.16
N VAL A 18 0.56 8.14 3.48
CA VAL A 18 -0.42 8.46 4.52
C VAL A 18 -0.46 7.34 5.55
N PRO A 19 -0.26 7.61 6.85
CA PRO A 19 -0.42 6.60 7.87
C PRO A 19 -1.89 6.20 7.99
N VAL A 20 -2.16 4.90 7.94
CA VAL A 20 -3.48 4.30 8.22
C VAL A 20 -3.42 3.74 9.63
N ARG A 21 -4.38 4.16 10.46
CA ARG A 21 -4.32 3.97 11.92
C ARG A 21 -5.38 3.01 12.44
N SER A 22 -5.12 2.41 13.60
CA SER A 22 -6.08 1.52 14.28
C SER A 22 -7.35 2.23 14.74
N GLU A 23 -7.24 3.53 15.07
CA GLU A 23 -8.31 4.36 15.61
C GLU A 23 -8.28 5.77 14.98
N PRO A 24 -9.39 6.54 15.03
CA PRO A 24 -9.48 7.91 14.51
C PRO A 24 -8.74 8.93 15.39
N SER A 25 -7.45 8.71 15.64
CA SER A 25 -6.59 9.57 16.46
C SER A 25 -5.18 9.66 15.88
N HIS A 26 -4.54 10.83 16.03
CA HIS A 26 -3.15 11.02 15.63
C HIS A 26 -2.15 10.23 16.51
N THR A 27 -2.56 9.86 17.73
CA THR A 27 -1.74 9.07 18.67
C THR A 27 -1.95 7.57 18.51
N ALA A 28 -2.98 7.15 17.74
CA ALA A 28 -3.25 5.75 17.49
C ALA A 28 -2.12 5.10 16.69
N GLU A 29 -1.92 3.81 16.89
CA GLU A 29 -0.92 3.02 16.18
C GLU A 29 -1.11 3.12 14.66
N MET A 30 0.00 3.20 13.92
CA MET A 30 -0.02 3.04 12.46
C MET A 30 0.02 1.55 12.13
N CYS A 31 -1.08 1.03 11.58
CA CYS A 31 -1.19 -0.38 11.19
C CYS A 31 -0.66 -0.62 9.77
N THR A 32 -0.80 0.38 8.89
CA THR A 32 -0.30 0.31 7.52
C THR A 32 -0.09 1.71 6.94
N GLN A 33 0.37 1.79 5.70
CA GLN A 33 0.51 3.05 4.96
C GLN A 33 -0.35 3.00 3.70
N LEU A 34 -1.05 4.07 3.39
CA LEU A 34 -1.72 4.29 2.11
C LEU A 34 -0.77 5.10 1.20
N LEU A 35 -0.39 4.53 0.06
CA LEU A 35 0.60 5.13 -0.84
C LEU A 35 -0.06 6.00 -1.91
N PHE A 36 0.68 6.98 -2.43
CA PHE A 36 0.21 7.85 -3.51
C PHE A 36 -0.45 7.04 -4.65
N GLY A 37 -1.63 7.51 -5.05
CA GLY A 37 -2.46 6.99 -6.12
C GLY A 37 -3.13 5.65 -5.89
N GLU A 38 -2.95 5.01 -4.73
CA GLU A 38 -3.78 3.89 -4.30
C GLU A 38 -5.24 4.35 -4.13
N LEU A 39 -6.15 3.51 -4.61
CA LEU A 39 -7.59 3.72 -4.48
C LEU A 39 -8.09 3.13 -3.16
N LEU A 40 -9.11 3.78 -2.60
CA LEU A 40 -9.74 3.36 -1.36
C LEU A 40 -11.26 3.44 -1.46
N GLN A 41 -11.93 2.68 -0.60
CA GLN A 41 -13.36 2.82 -0.32
C GLN A 41 -13.53 3.45 1.07
N VAL A 42 -14.46 4.38 1.23
CA VAL A 42 -14.86 4.94 2.52
C VAL A 42 -15.98 4.05 3.09
N ILE A 43 -15.75 3.45 4.25
CA ILE A 43 -16.71 2.58 4.96
C ILE A 43 -17.52 3.40 5.95
N GLU A 44 -16.83 4.23 6.73
CA GLU A 44 -17.43 5.12 7.72
C GLU A 44 -16.76 6.49 7.62
N LYS A 45 -17.53 7.57 7.80
CA LYS A 45 -17.02 8.94 7.81
C LYS A 45 -17.51 9.69 9.04
N GLN A 46 -16.53 10.17 9.81
CA GLN A 46 -16.69 11.09 10.93
C GLN A 46 -16.25 12.49 10.49
N GLU A 47 -16.28 13.46 11.41
CA GLU A 47 -15.97 14.87 11.11
C GLU A 47 -14.57 15.05 10.50
N SER A 48 -13.55 14.50 11.17
CA SER A 48 -12.14 14.64 10.76
C SER A 48 -11.49 13.37 10.24
N TRP A 49 -12.14 12.22 10.41
CA TRP A 49 -11.59 10.90 10.12
C TRP A 49 -12.55 10.05 9.29
N SER A 50 -11.99 9.14 8.49
CA SER A 50 -12.74 8.12 7.79
C SER A 50 -12.12 6.75 8.03
N LEU A 51 -12.97 5.76 8.32
CA LEU A 51 -12.60 4.36 8.20
C LEU A 51 -12.62 4.03 6.72
N ILE A 52 -11.47 3.63 6.19
CA ILE A 52 -11.30 3.29 4.78
C ILE A 52 -10.95 1.81 4.63
N ARG A 53 -11.18 1.30 3.42
CA ARG A 53 -10.62 0.05 2.91
C ARG A 53 -9.70 0.35 1.75
N ILE A 54 -8.44 -0.06 1.82
CA ILE A 54 -7.51 0.04 0.70
C ILE A 54 -7.91 -1.01 -0.33
N LEU A 55 -8.16 -0.60 -1.58
CA LEU A 55 -8.67 -1.53 -2.60
C LEU A 55 -7.62 -2.50 -3.15
N PHE A 56 -6.34 -2.27 -2.84
CA PHE A 56 -5.24 -3.14 -3.28
C PHE A 56 -5.21 -4.47 -2.53
N ASP A 57 -5.36 -4.46 -1.21
CA ASP A 57 -5.24 -5.63 -0.33
C ASP A 57 -6.45 -5.83 0.59
N GLY A 58 -7.44 -4.94 0.54
CA GLY A 58 -8.63 -5.00 1.38
C GLY A 58 -8.40 -4.56 2.82
N TYR A 59 -7.22 -4.01 3.16
CA TYR A 59 -6.91 -3.62 4.53
C TYR A 59 -7.77 -2.43 4.98
N GLU A 60 -8.25 -2.48 6.22
CA GLU A 60 -9.09 -1.42 6.80
C GLU A 60 -8.34 -0.63 7.88
N GLY A 61 -8.66 0.66 7.96
CA GLY A 61 -8.18 1.50 9.06
C GLY A 61 -8.52 2.97 8.84
N TRP A 62 -8.12 3.79 9.81
CA TRP A 62 -8.51 5.19 9.89
C TRP A 62 -7.49 6.12 9.22
N VAL A 63 -7.99 7.05 8.42
CA VAL A 63 -7.21 8.14 7.82
C VAL A 63 -7.90 9.48 8.05
N SER A 64 -7.13 10.56 8.10
CA SER A 64 -7.72 11.90 8.14
C SER A 64 -8.41 12.22 6.81
N ASN A 65 -9.59 12.85 6.89
CA ASN A 65 -10.37 13.29 5.74
C ASN A 65 -9.62 14.25 4.80
N LYS A 66 -8.52 14.86 5.28
CA LYS A 66 -7.67 15.79 4.51
C LYS A 66 -6.53 15.10 3.74
N GLN A 67 -6.35 13.80 3.91
CA GLN A 67 -5.20 13.05 3.38
C GLN A 67 -5.52 12.20 2.13
N PHE A 68 -6.77 12.25 1.65
CA PHE A 68 -7.18 11.64 0.39
C PHE A 68 -8.16 12.54 -0.35
N LEU A 69 -8.36 12.28 -1.64
CA LEU A 69 -9.39 12.94 -2.45
C LEU A 69 -10.54 11.98 -2.66
N GLU A 70 -11.76 12.41 -2.38
CA GLU A 70 -12.95 11.69 -2.81
C GLU A 70 -13.08 11.73 -4.33
N ILE A 71 -13.52 10.62 -4.91
CA ILE A 71 -13.74 10.47 -6.35
C ILE A 71 -15.14 9.93 -6.61
N SER A 72 -15.72 10.35 -7.73
CA SER A 72 -17.01 9.84 -8.18
C SER A 72 -16.93 8.37 -8.61
N ASP A 73 -18.05 7.65 -8.57
CA ASP A 73 -18.15 6.29 -9.10
C ASP A 73 -17.71 6.20 -10.58
N LYS A 74 -18.00 7.26 -11.36
CA LYS A 74 -17.54 7.37 -12.76
C LYS A 74 -16.02 7.42 -12.87
N GLU A 75 -15.36 8.19 -12.02
CA GLU A 75 -13.89 8.27 -11.98
C GLU A 75 -13.27 6.98 -11.51
N TYR A 76 -13.85 6.36 -10.48
CA TYR A 76 -13.46 5.04 -9.99
C TYR A 76 -13.55 3.97 -11.10
N ARG A 77 -14.69 3.84 -11.78
CA ARG A 77 -14.85 2.90 -12.91
C ARG A 77 -13.86 3.17 -14.05
N LYS A 78 -13.49 4.43 -14.29
CA LYS A 78 -12.47 4.80 -15.28
C LYS A 78 -11.07 4.42 -14.82
N ALA A 79 -10.78 4.53 -13.52
CA ALA A 79 -9.52 4.13 -12.92
C ALA A 79 -9.27 2.61 -13.10
N LEU A 80 -10.28 1.78 -12.85
CA LEU A 80 -10.20 0.31 -12.98
C LEU A 80 -9.82 -0.19 -14.39
N LYS A 81 -10.11 0.59 -15.43
CA LYS A 81 -9.81 0.20 -16.83
C LYS A 81 -8.36 0.43 -17.24
N LYS A 82 -7.56 1.09 -16.40
CA LYS A 82 -6.19 1.46 -16.73
C LYS A 82 -5.21 0.36 -16.35
N ARG A 83 -4.17 0.20 -17.16
CA ARG A 83 -3.02 -0.64 -16.81
C ARG A 83 -2.21 0.03 -15.70
N ILE A 84 -2.05 -0.67 -14.58
CA ILE A 84 -1.36 -0.17 -13.40
C ILE A 84 0.12 0.14 -13.71
N ARG A 85 0.65 1.19 -13.09
CA ARG A 85 2.02 1.67 -13.19
C ARG A 85 2.55 2.07 -11.82
N TYR A 86 3.52 1.29 -11.33
CA TYR A 86 4.21 1.56 -10.07
C TYR A 86 5.51 2.31 -10.27
N ALA A 87 5.88 3.12 -9.26
CA ALA A 87 7.21 3.70 -9.15
C ALA A 87 8.22 2.61 -8.78
N HIS A 88 9.27 2.43 -9.59
CA HIS A 88 10.31 1.43 -9.34
C HIS A 88 11.59 2.02 -8.72
N ASN A 89 11.82 3.32 -8.89
CA ASN A 89 12.91 4.02 -8.22
C ASN A 89 12.57 4.26 -6.74
N LEU A 90 13.59 4.31 -5.88
CA LEU A 90 13.45 4.65 -4.45
C LEU A 90 12.58 5.91 -4.25
N VAL A 91 12.87 6.95 -5.03
CA VAL A 91 12.08 8.18 -5.10
C VAL A 91 11.81 8.53 -6.55
N THR A 92 10.53 8.74 -6.88
CA THR A 92 10.10 9.26 -8.17
C THR A 92 9.61 10.69 -8.03
N LYS A 93 10.22 11.61 -8.78
CA LYS A 93 9.72 12.98 -8.97
C LYS A 93 8.66 13.01 -10.07
N LEU A 94 7.46 13.50 -9.75
CA LEU A 94 6.36 13.74 -10.69
C LEU A 94 6.10 15.24 -10.79
N PRO A 95 6.12 15.84 -12.00
CA PRO A 95 5.85 17.27 -12.13
C PRO A 95 4.38 17.58 -11.80
N VAL A 96 4.13 18.69 -11.11
CA VAL A 96 2.77 19.14 -10.77
C VAL A 96 2.25 20.03 -11.90
N LYS A 97 1.11 19.67 -12.51
CA LYS A 97 0.64 20.35 -13.74
C LYS A 97 0.23 21.81 -13.52
N GLN A 98 -0.17 22.18 -12.31
CA GLN A 98 -0.71 23.51 -12.00
C GLN A 98 0.36 24.50 -11.48
N LEU A 99 1.56 24.02 -11.16
CA LEU A 99 2.63 24.82 -10.54
C LEU A 99 3.93 24.57 -11.30
N SER A 100 4.30 25.52 -12.17
CA SER A 100 5.53 25.44 -12.96
C SER A 100 6.74 25.24 -12.05
N GLY A 101 7.63 24.31 -12.42
CA GLY A 101 8.84 23.99 -11.65
C GLY A 101 8.62 23.18 -10.37
N SER A 102 7.39 22.87 -9.98
CA SER A 102 7.10 22.08 -8.78
C SER A 102 6.99 20.59 -9.07
N PHE A 103 7.46 19.76 -8.13
CA PHE A 103 7.42 18.30 -8.23
C PHE A 103 6.88 17.68 -6.95
N LEU A 104 6.09 16.63 -7.08
CA LEU A 104 5.74 15.72 -5.99
C LEU A 104 6.71 14.54 -5.99
N GLN A 105 7.24 14.20 -4.82
CA GLN A 105 8.04 13.00 -4.63
C GLN A 105 7.15 11.86 -4.11
N ILE A 106 7.21 10.72 -4.80
CA ILE A 106 6.49 9.50 -4.40
C ILE A 106 7.50 8.37 -4.17
N PRO A 107 7.27 7.49 -3.18
CA PRO A 107 8.16 6.37 -2.91
C PRO A 107 8.02 5.28 -3.98
N LYS A 108 8.99 4.38 -4.00
CA LYS A 108 8.86 3.07 -4.66
C LYS A 108 7.57 2.37 -4.23
N GLY A 109 6.88 1.71 -5.16
CA GLY A 109 5.62 1.01 -4.91
C GLY A 109 4.35 1.88 -4.99
N ALA A 110 4.49 3.21 -5.03
CA ALA A 110 3.38 4.12 -5.28
C ALA A 110 2.80 3.97 -6.70
N ASP A 111 1.49 4.17 -6.83
CA ASP A 111 0.73 4.07 -8.08
C ASP A 111 0.59 5.45 -8.73
N PHE A 112 1.09 5.63 -9.95
CA PHE A 112 0.93 6.88 -10.71
C PHE A 112 0.09 6.70 -12.00
N THR A 113 -0.68 5.63 -12.08
CA THR A 113 -1.63 5.31 -13.17
C THR A 113 -2.70 6.40 -13.32
N HIS A 114 -3.12 6.95 -12.18
CA HIS A 114 -4.21 7.91 -12.06
C HIS A 114 -3.75 9.37 -12.14
N ASN A 115 -2.61 9.63 -12.80
CA ASN A 115 -1.98 10.96 -12.88
C ASN A 115 -2.92 12.11 -13.29
N SER A 116 -3.93 11.84 -14.12
CA SER A 116 -4.89 12.85 -14.58
C SER A 116 -5.81 13.29 -13.45
N LEU A 117 -6.26 12.36 -12.60
CA LEU A 117 -7.06 12.65 -11.40
C LEU A 117 -6.22 13.43 -10.37
N LEU A 118 -4.95 13.02 -10.22
CA LEU A 118 -4.02 13.60 -9.25
C LEU A 118 -3.28 14.85 -9.78
N LYS A 119 -3.62 15.33 -10.98
CA LYS A 119 -3.04 16.53 -11.62
C LYS A 119 -1.50 16.55 -11.67
N VAL A 120 -0.89 15.37 -11.77
CA VAL A 120 0.56 15.20 -11.95
C VAL A 120 0.88 14.81 -13.39
N GLY A 121 2.09 15.13 -13.85
CA GLY A 121 2.58 14.69 -15.14
C GLY A 121 3.05 13.24 -15.12
N MET A 122 3.18 12.66 -16.31
CA MET A 122 3.69 11.31 -16.48
C MET A 122 5.21 11.35 -16.56
N ARG A 123 5.87 10.39 -15.91
CA ARG A 123 7.26 10.07 -16.21
C ARG A 123 7.29 8.77 -17.01
N ASN A 124 8.15 8.71 -18.01
CA ASN A 124 8.44 7.46 -18.72
C ASN A 124 9.31 6.57 -17.83
N GLN A 125 8.72 6.00 -16.79
CA GLN A 125 9.26 4.80 -16.17
C GLN A 125 8.73 3.61 -16.96
N LYS A 126 9.64 2.85 -17.57
CA LYS A 126 9.35 1.51 -18.05
C LYS A 126 9.15 0.62 -16.82
N PRO A 127 8.12 -0.25 -16.79
CA PRO A 127 8.03 -1.28 -15.77
C PRO A 127 9.34 -2.05 -15.75
N LYS A 128 9.96 -2.16 -14.57
CA LYS A 128 11.20 -2.92 -14.40
C LYS A 128 10.83 -4.17 -13.60
N ASN A 129 10.49 -5.25 -14.31
CA ASN A 129 10.42 -6.56 -13.67
C ASN A 129 11.85 -7.10 -13.63
N ILE A 130 12.48 -7.00 -12.46
CA ILE A 130 13.83 -7.51 -12.21
C ILE A 130 13.82 -8.85 -11.47
N GLY A 131 12.64 -9.41 -11.20
CA GLY A 131 12.46 -10.61 -10.40
C GLY A 131 12.35 -10.32 -8.90
N ILE A 132 11.80 -11.30 -8.16
CA ILE A 132 11.55 -11.22 -6.72
C ILE A 132 12.85 -10.96 -5.95
N ILE A 133 13.89 -11.77 -6.20
CA ILE A 133 15.17 -11.69 -5.47
C ILE A 133 15.86 -10.34 -5.70
N ALA A 134 15.97 -9.86 -6.94
CA ALA A 134 16.62 -8.59 -7.21
C ALA A 134 15.83 -7.40 -6.62
N THR A 135 14.50 -7.43 -6.68
CA THR A 135 13.66 -6.43 -6.02
C THR A 135 13.83 -6.46 -4.49
N ALA A 136 13.93 -7.65 -3.89
CA ALA A 136 14.19 -7.81 -2.45
C ALA A 136 15.53 -7.20 -2.04
N MET A 137 16.59 -7.42 -2.82
CA MET A 137 17.91 -6.85 -2.55
C MET A 137 17.93 -5.31 -2.56
N GLU A 138 17.01 -4.65 -3.28
CA GLU A 138 16.88 -3.19 -3.27
C GLU A 138 16.32 -2.63 -1.94
N TYR A 139 15.84 -3.47 -1.02
CA TYR A 139 15.40 -3.10 0.32
C TYR A 139 16.41 -3.49 1.42
N LEU A 140 17.59 -3.99 1.06
CA LEU A 140 18.64 -4.26 2.04
C LEU A 140 18.98 -2.97 2.80
N GLU A 141 19.17 -3.08 4.11
CA GLU A 141 19.46 -1.97 5.03
C GLU A 141 18.33 -0.93 5.21
N VAL A 142 17.15 -1.13 4.60
CA VAL A 142 15.99 -0.26 4.88
C VAL A 142 15.61 -0.39 6.35
N PRO A 143 15.46 0.73 7.09
CA PRO A 143 15.14 0.68 8.51
C PRO A 143 13.78 0.02 8.75
N TYR A 144 13.69 -0.74 9.83
CA TYR A 144 12.43 -1.32 10.25
C TYR A 144 11.48 -0.22 10.74
N LEU A 145 10.26 -0.21 10.22
CA LEU A 145 9.18 0.66 10.70
C LEU A 145 7.89 -0.15 10.74
N TRP A 146 7.34 -0.32 11.94
CA TRP A 146 6.03 -0.95 12.13
C TRP A 146 4.96 -0.24 11.31
N GLY A 147 4.16 -1.00 10.56
CA GLY A 147 3.15 -0.47 9.64
C GLY A 147 3.73 0.03 8.30
N GLY A 148 5.05 0.03 8.12
CA GLY A 148 5.74 0.60 6.97
C GLY A 148 5.61 -0.23 5.69
N ARG A 149 5.46 0.45 4.54
CA ARG A 149 5.36 -0.13 3.18
C ARG A 149 6.27 0.60 2.17
N THR A 150 7.34 1.26 2.62
CA THR A 150 8.19 2.08 1.74
C THR A 150 9.68 1.87 2.01
N PRO A 151 10.57 2.24 1.07
CA PRO A 151 12.00 2.22 1.31
C PRO A 151 12.52 3.19 2.39
N PHE A 152 11.63 4.00 3.00
CA PHE A 152 11.98 4.90 4.11
C PHE A 152 11.72 4.28 5.48
N GLY A 153 11.12 3.10 5.51
CA GLY A 153 10.63 2.42 6.69
C GLY A 153 9.67 1.33 6.28
N ILE A 154 10.02 0.08 6.61
CA ILE A 154 9.24 -1.09 6.19
C ILE A 154 9.20 -2.13 7.30
N ASP A 155 8.08 -2.83 7.46
CA ASP A 155 8.01 -3.99 8.35
C ASP A 155 8.12 -5.31 7.58
N CYS A 156 8.05 -6.43 8.28
CA CYS A 156 8.25 -7.77 7.71
C CYS A 156 7.26 -8.07 6.58
N SER A 157 5.95 -7.92 6.82
CA SER A 157 4.93 -8.23 5.82
C SER A 157 4.78 -7.13 4.78
N GLY A 158 5.11 -5.87 5.12
CA GLY A 158 5.20 -4.76 4.18
C GLY A 158 6.32 -4.95 3.17
N PHE A 159 7.46 -5.49 3.59
CA PHE A 159 8.58 -5.85 2.72
C PHE A 159 8.16 -6.91 1.72
N VAL A 160 7.62 -8.03 2.20
CA VAL A 160 7.09 -9.10 1.35
C VAL A 160 6.03 -8.55 0.39
N GLN A 161 5.06 -7.78 0.89
CA GLN A 161 4.02 -7.21 0.05
C GLN A 161 4.59 -6.31 -1.06
N MET A 162 5.57 -5.45 -0.77
CA MET A 162 6.15 -4.55 -1.77
C MET A 162 7.01 -5.26 -2.81
N VAL A 163 7.80 -6.26 -2.40
CA VAL A 163 8.61 -7.05 -3.34
C VAL A 163 7.71 -7.76 -4.36
N TYR A 164 6.63 -8.41 -3.90
CA TYR A 164 5.73 -9.15 -4.79
C TYR A 164 4.84 -8.21 -5.61
N LYS A 165 4.33 -7.12 -5.01
CA LYS A 165 3.52 -6.09 -5.71
C LYS A 165 4.26 -5.53 -6.93
N LEU A 166 5.55 -5.21 -6.78
CA LEU A 166 6.38 -4.68 -7.87
C LEU A 166 6.70 -5.72 -8.95
N ASN A 167 6.59 -7.00 -8.63
CA ASN A 167 6.71 -8.13 -9.56
C ASN A 167 5.35 -8.65 -10.07
N GLY A 168 4.25 -7.92 -9.79
CA GLY A 168 2.93 -8.21 -10.33
C GLY A 168 2.09 -9.21 -9.52
N ILE A 169 2.53 -9.59 -8.31
CA ILE A 169 1.82 -10.52 -7.43
C ILE A 169 1.24 -9.73 -6.25
N ALA A 170 -0.08 -9.81 -6.05
CA ALA A 170 -0.76 -9.12 -4.96
C ALA A 170 -0.81 -10.00 -3.70
N LEU A 171 -0.30 -9.47 -2.59
CA LEU A 171 -0.34 -10.11 -1.28
C LEU A 171 -1.11 -9.25 -0.28
N LEU A 172 -1.78 -9.91 0.66
CA LEU A 172 -2.43 -9.28 1.79
C LEU A 172 -1.40 -8.62 2.71
N ARG A 173 -1.85 -7.73 3.59
CA ARG A 173 -0.96 -6.83 4.34
C ARG A 173 -0.26 -7.51 5.51
N ASP A 174 -0.95 -8.36 6.24
CA ASP A 174 -0.43 -8.97 7.47
C ASP A 174 0.24 -10.32 7.20
N ALA A 175 1.31 -10.62 7.95
CA ALA A 175 2.05 -11.87 7.79
C ALA A 175 1.16 -13.13 7.94
N TRP A 176 0.23 -13.12 8.89
CA TRP A 176 -0.69 -14.25 9.10
C TRP A 176 -1.67 -14.44 7.93
N GLN A 177 -2.06 -13.35 7.26
CA GLN A 177 -2.89 -13.41 6.05
C GLN A 177 -2.07 -13.91 4.86
N GLN A 178 -0.83 -13.43 4.72
CA GLN A 178 0.10 -13.89 3.68
C GLN A 178 0.37 -15.39 3.78
N ALA A 179 0.48 -15.94 5.00
CA ALA A 179 0.63 -17.38 5.24
C ALA A 179 -0.54 -18.23 4.73
N SER A 180 -1.72 -17.63 4.51
CA SER A 180 -2.89 -18.30 3.93
C SER A 180 -2.95 -18.21 2.40
N GLN A 181 -1.97 -17.55 1.77
CA GLN A 181 -1.89 -17.38 0.32
C GLN A 181 -0.79 -18.26 -0.27
N GLY A 182 -1.06 -18.80 -1.46
CA GLY A 182 -0.10 -19.62 -2.21
C GLY A 182 -0.27 -21.12 -1.94
N GLU A 183 0.79 -21.87 -2.20
CA GLU A 183 0.85 -23.32 -2.02
C GLU A 183 1.71 -23.66 -0.81
N LEU A 184 1.22 -24.57 0.04
CA LEU A 184 1.96 -25.02 1.22
C LEU A 184 3.10 -25.94 0.79
N ILE A 185 4.31 -25.59 1.21
CA ILE A 185 5.49 -26.45 1.08
C ILE A 185 5.63 -27.24 2.38
N SER A 186 5.65 -28.57 2.27
CA SER A 186 5.63 -29.46 3.44
C SER A 186 7.03 -29.67 4.03
N PHE A 187 8.06 -29.66 3.18
CA PHE A 187 9.43 -29.94 3.55
C PHE A 187 10.37 -28.81 3.12
N ILE A 188 11.32 -28.44 3.98
CA ILE A 188 12.22 -27.31 3.70
C ILE A 188 13.11 -27.57 2.48
N GLU A 189 13.40 -28.83 2.19
CA GLU A 189 14.18 -29.29 1.05
C GLU A 189 13.49 -29.02 -0.30
N GLU A 190 12.17 -28.85 -0.29
CA GLU A 190 11.36 -28.51 -1.46
C GLU A 190 11.31 -27.00 -1.72
N SER A 191 11.88 -26.18 -0.82
CA SER A 191 11.86 -24.72 -0.96
C SER A 191 12.79 -24.21 -2.06
N ALA A 192 12.37 -23.13 -2.70
CA ALA A 192 13.08 -22.41 -3.74
C ALA A 192 13.23 -20.91 -3.39
N PRO A 193 14.21 -20.20 -3.97
CA PRO A 193 14.32 -18.75 -3.82
C PRO A 193 13.04 -18.04 -4.27
N GLY A 194 12.43 -17.28 -3.36
CA GLY A 194 11.13 -16.66 -3.59
C GLY A 194 9.97 -17.38 -2.89
N ASP A 195 10.23 -18.42 -2.12
CA ASP A 195 9.27 -18.92 -1.14
C ASP A 195 9.32 -18.11 0.16
N LEU A 196 8.19 -18.08 0.88
CA LEU A 196 8.03 -17.32 2.11
C LEU A 196 8.06 -18.25 3.32
N ALA A 197 8.97 -17.98 4.26
CA ALA A 197 9.01 -18.66 5.55
C ALA A 197 8.20 -17.86 6.58
N PHE A 198 7.22 -18.50 7.20
CA PHE A 198 6.41 -17.91 8.27
C PHE A 198 6.82 -18.49 9.62
N LEU A 199 7.12 -17.60 10.57
CA LEU A 199 7.62 -17.95 11.90
C LEU A 199 6.54 -17.67 12.94
N THR A 200 6.38 -18.59 13.90
CA THR A 200 5.50 -18.42 15.06
C THR A 200 6.24 -18.78 16.33
N MET A 201 5.97 -18.05 17.41
CA MET A 201 6.51 -18.37 18.73
C MET A 201 5.67 -19.50 19.32
N LYS A 202 6.27 -20.66 19.54
CA LYS A 202 5.64 -21.74 20.30
C LYS A 202 5.61 -21.31 21.77
N LYS A 203 4.41 -21.08 22.34
CA LYS A 203 4.28 -20.93 23.80
C LYS A 203 4.67 -22.27 24.43
N GLU A 204 5.81 -22.32 25.11
CA GLU A 204 6.07 -23.41 26.04
C GLU A 204 4.99 -23.40 27.13
N LYS A 205 4.42 -24.57 27.45
CA LYS A 205 3.51 -24.70 28.58
C LYS A 205 4.31 -24.38 29.84
N SER A 206 4.03 -23.24 30.46
CA SER A 206 4.46 -22.95 31.83
C SER A 206 3.79 -23.98 32.74
N PHE A 207 4.54 -24.96 33.21
CA PHE A 207 4.14 -25.76 34.35
C PHE A 207 4.27 -24.88 35.59
N THR A 208 3.15 -24.41 36.11
CA THR A 208 2.99 -23.96 37.50
C THR A 208 2.13 -24.97 38.22
#